data_AF-A0A961ZYG3-F1
#
_entry.id   AF-A0A961ZYG3-F1
#
_cell.length_a   1.000
_cell.length_b   1.000
_cell.length_c   1.000
_cell.angle_alpha   90.00
_cell.angle_beta   90.00
_cell.angle_gamma   90.00
#
_symmetry.space_group_name_H-M   'P 1'
#
loop_
_entity.id
_entity.type
_entity.pdbx_description
1 polymer ?
#
loop_
_entity_poly.entity_id
_entity_poly.type
_entity_poly.pdbx_seq_one_letter_code
_entity_poly.pdbx_strand_id
1 'polypeptide(L)'
;MRSKTGQILYAYWNEVRGDRLAPRRFEIEPSRIAPILSETFILERLDADTYRFRLAGTRIGEDFGFEFRGTNFLDGWMADDRITLIRHLQSLTVQGGVG
;
A
#
# COMPACT_ATOMS: atom_id res chain seq x y z
N MET A 1 14.89 -9.72 0.63
CA MET A 1 15.49 -8.83 -0.39
C MET A 1 15.13 -7.39 -0.08
N ARG A 2 16.10 -6.48 -0.02
CA ARG A 2 15.87 -5.05 0.25
C ARG A 2 15.93 -4.32 -1.10
N SER A 3 14.80 -4.01 -1.71
CA SER A 3 14.76 -3.29 -3.00
C SER A 3 15.11 -1.82 -2.81
N LYS A 4 15.66 -1.17 -3.86
CA LYS A 4 15.92 0.28 -3.86
C LYS A 4 14.63 1.07 -3.66
N THR A 5 13.55 0.64 -4.31
CA THR A 5 12.19 1.18 -4.17
C THR A 5 11.70 1.19 -2.72
N GLY A 6 11.85 0.06 -2.01
CA GLY A 6 11.45 -0.03 -0.61
C GLY A 6 12.27 0.88 0.32
N GLN A 7 13.55 1.11 0.03
CA GLN A 7 14.39 2.02 0.83
C GLN A 7 13.97 3.49 0.65
N ILE A 8 13.70 3.91 -0.59
CA ILE A 8 13.25 5.26 -0.90
C ILE A 8 11.88 5.51 -0.26
N LEU A 9 10.93 4.58 -0.43
CA LEU A 9 9.60 4.71 0.16
C LEU A 9 9.66 4.77 1.69
N TYR A 10 10.51 3.95 2.32
CA TYR A 10 10.67 3.94 3.79
C TYR A 10 11.31 5.24 4.31
N ALA A 11 12.32 5.76 3.62
CA ALA A 11 12.93 7.04 3.98
C ALA A 11 11.91 8.18 3.90
N TYR A 12 11.15 8.24 2.80
CA TYR A 12 10.07 9.21 2.64
C TYR A 12 8.98 9.05 3.71
N TRP A 13 8.51 7.82 3.97
CA TRP A 13 7.52 7.55 5.01
C TRP A 13 7.97 8.08 6.37
N ASN A 14 9.23 7.83 6.75
CA ASN A 14 9.82 8.30 8.01
C ASN A 14 9.94 9.82 8.08
N GLU A 15 10.27 10.46 6.96
CA GLU A 15 10.31 11.91 6.88
C GLU A 15 8.93 12.53 7.14
N VAL A 16 7.87 12.03 6.49
CA VAL A 16 6.52 12.59 6.61
C VAL A 16 5.91 12.32 8.00
N ARG A 17 6.11 11.12 8.56
CA ARG A 17 5.54 10.77 9.89
C ARG A 17 6.19 11.55 11.03
N GLY A 18 7.48 11.90 10.93
CA GLY A 18 8.26 12.41 12.05
C GLY A 18 8.23 11.43 13.24
N ASP A 19 7.88 11.93 14.43
CA ASP A 19 7.83 11.11 15.66
C ASP A 19 6.54 10.27 15.81
N ARG A 20 5.55 10.45 14.93
CA ARG A 20 4.27 9.71 14.97
C ARG A 20 4.45 8.29 14.47
N LEU A 21 3.47 7.40 14.69
CA LEU A 21 3.49 6.02 14.18
C LEU A 21 3.36 5.93 12.65
N ALA A 22 2.56 6.81 12.06
CA ALA A 22 2.29 6.87 10.63
C ALA A 22 1.95 8.32 10.22
N PRO A 23 2.22 8.70 8.97
CA PRO A 23 1.74 9.96 8.43
C PRO A 23 0.22 9.87 8.19
N ARG A 24 -0.46 11.02 8.22
CA ARG A 24 -1.85 11.11 7.77
C ARG A 24 -1.88 11.00 6.25
N ARG A 25 -2.99 10.45 5.73
CA ARG A 25 -3.18 10.23 4.30
C ARG A 25 -2.91 11.48 3.44
N PHE A 26 -3.39 12.65 3.87
CA PHE A 26 -3.25 13.89 3.09
C PHE A 26 -1.84 14.48 3.11
N GLU A 27 -0.95 13.99 3.98
CA GLU A 27 0.46 14.41 4.02
C GLU A 27 1.30 13.63 3.01
N ILE A 28 0.76 12.53 2.45
CA ILE A 28 1.44 11.77 1.41
C ILE A 28 1.27 12.48 0.06
N GLU A 29 2.35 13.11 -0.41
CA GLU A 29 2.46 13.73 -1.73
C GLU A 29 3.15 12.79 -2.75
N PRO A 30 2.43 12.22 -3.73
CA PRO A 30 3.00 11.28 -4.69
C PRO A 30 4.15 11.86 -5.54
N SER A 31 4.12 13.18 -5.81
CA SER A 31 5.16 13.88 -6.56
C SER A 31 6.55 13.77 -5.91
N ARG A 32 6.62 13.66 -4.57
CA ARG A 32 7.88 13.54 -3.82
C ARG A 32 8.54 12.17 -3.98
N ILE A 33 7.79 11.17 -4.41
CA ILE A 33 8.27 9.81 -4.71
C ILE A 33 8.09 9.44 -6.19
N ALA A 34 8.00 10.44 -7.07
CA ALA A 34 7.83 10.24 -8.52
C ALA A 34 8.77 9.19 -9.14
N PRO A 35 10.07 9.10 -8.78
CA PRO A 35 10.98 8.11 -9.38
C PRO A 35 10.62 6.64 -9.10
N ILE A 36 9.82 6.37 -8.07
CA ILE A 36 9.40 5.01 -7.68
C ILE A 36 7.89 4.80 -7.81
N LEU A 37 7.16 5.80 -8.32
CA LEU A 37 5.70 5.79 -8.30
C LEU A 37 5.11 4.70 -9.19
N SER A 38 5.78 4.36 -10.30
CA SER A 38 5.40 3.27 -11.20
C SER A 38 5.45 1.88 -10.54
N GLU A 39 6.26 1.74 -9.48
CA GLU A 39 6.46 0.51 -8.71
C GLU A 39 5.76 0.53 -7.35
N THR A 40 4.95 1.57 -7.07
CA THR A 40 4.30 1.76 -5.77
C THR A 40 2.77 1.70 -5.89
N PHE A 41 2.10 1.16 -4.88
CA PHE A 41 0.64 1.23 -4.75
C PHE A 41 0.24 1.70 -3.34
N ILE A 42 -0.99 2.21 -3.23
CA ILE A 42 -1.60 2.61 -1.97
C ILE A 42 -2.95 1.91 -1.85
N LEU A 43 -3.14 1.17 -0.76
CA LEU A 43 -4.40 0.56 -0.40
C LEU A 43 -5.14 1.40 0.64
N GLU A 44 -6.45 1.47 0.49
CA GLU A 44 -7.36 1.93 1.52
C GLU A 44 -8.12 0.73 2.07
N ARG A 45 -8.11 0.59 3.39
CA ARG A 45 -8.94 -0.39 4.09
C ARG A 45 -10.33 0.19 4.28
N LEU A 46 -11.35 -0.49 3.77
CA LEU A 46 -12.76 -0.13 3.98
C LEU A 46 -13.38 -0.94 5.12
N ASP A 47 -13.02 -2.22 5.23
CA ASP A 47 -13.50 -3.14 6.26
C ASP A 47 -12.48 -4.28 6.49
N ALA A 48 -12.93 -5.45 6.96
CA ALA A 48 -12.05 -6.56 7.34
C ALA A 48 -11.39 -7.27 6.14
N ASP A 49 -12.04 -7.29 4.98
CA ASP A 49 -11.67 -8.03 3.78
C ASP A 49 -11.67 -7.16 2.51
N THR A 50 -11.99 -5.88 2.61
CA THR A 50 -11.97 -4.94 1.50
C THR A 50 -10.80 -3.95 1.61
N TYR A 51 -9.83 -4.14 0.71
CA TYR A 51 -8.63 -3.29 0.57
C TYR A 51 -8.59 -2.71 -0.84
N ARG A 52 -9.13 -1.52 -1.01
CA ARG A 52 -9.26 -0.88 -2.33
C ARG A 52 -7.97 -0.19 -2.75
N PHE A 53 -7.54 -0.40 -3.98
CA PHE A 53 -6.45 0.42 -4.54
C PHE A 53 -6.90 1.87 -4.74
N ARG A 54 -6.19 2.79 -4.11
CA ARG A 54 -6.31 4.25 -4.32
C ARG A 54 -5.30 4.75 -5.35
N LEU A 55 -4.14 4.12 -5.38
CA LEU A 55 -3.07 4.38 -6.33
C LEU A 55 -2.42 3.04 -6.68
N ALA A 56 -2.12 2.84 -7.94
CA ALA A 56 -1.28 1.75 -8.41
C ALA A 56 -0.40 2.29 -9.53
N GLY A 57 0.91 2.10 -9.38
CA GLY A 57 1.88 2.47 -10.39
C GLY A 57 1.69 1.68 -11.68
N THR A 58 2.08 2.27 -12.81
CA THR A 58 1.86 1.69 -14.14
C THR A 58 2.55 0.34 -14.33
N ARG A 59 3.74 0.15 -13.75
CA ARG A 59 4.49 -1.11 -13.84
C ARG A 59 3.81 -2.24 -13.07
N ILE A 60 3.22 -1.92 -11.91
CA ILE A 60 2.35 -2.86 -11.19
C ILE A 60 1.13 -3.20 -12.05
N GLY A 61 0.54 -2.20 -12.71
CA GLY A 61 -0.46 -2.32 -13.79
C GLY A 61 -0.15 -3.44 -14.77
N GLU A 62 1.00 -3.29 -15.42
CA GLU A 62 1.51 -4.18 -16.46
C GLU A 62 1.78 -5.60 -15.94
N ASP A 63 2.40 -5.72 -14.77
CA ASP A 63 2.82 -7.01 -14.21
C ASP A 63 1.64 -7.88 -13.75
N PHE A 64 0.54 -7.27 -13.27
CA PHE A 64 -0.62 -7.99 -12.73
C PHE A 64 -1.78 -8.12 -13.72
N GLY A 65 -1.80 -7.34 -14.81
CA GLY A 65 -2.78 -7.49 -15.88
C GLY A 65 -4.23 -7.07 -15.57
N PHE A 66 -4.47 -6.29 -14.51
CA PHE A 66 -5.80 -5.78 -14.15
C PHE A 66 -5.81 -4.25 -14.02
N GLU A 67 -6.94 -3.60 -14.35
CA GLU A 67 -7.18 -2.22 -13.98
C GLU A 67 -7.39 -2.12 -12.46
N PHE A 68 -6.43 -1.51 -11.79
CA PHE A 68 -6.39 -1.46 -10.33
C PHE A 68 -7.39 -0.49 -9.71
N ARG A 69 -7.89 0.51 -10.43
CA ARG A 69 -8.73 1.53 -9.77
C ARG A 69 -10.05 0.94 -9.29
N GLY A 70 -10.27 1.01 -7.99
CA GLY A 70 -11.54 0.61 -7.37
C GLY A 70 -11.67 -0.89 -7.09
N THR A 71 -10.73 -1.71 -7.54
CA THR A 71 -10.73 -3.16 -7.29
C THR A 71 -10.19 -3.48 -5.89
N ASN A 72 -10.60 -4.62 -5.35
CA ASN A 72 -10.10 -5.13 -4.08
C ASN A 72 -8.76 -5.84 -4.31
N PHE A 73 -7.74 -5.47 -3.54
CA PHE A 73 -6.42 -6.08 -3.57
C PHE A 73 -6.47 -7.60 -3.40
N LEU A 74 -7.37 -8.10 -2.54
CA LEU A 74 -7.50 -9.53 -2.29
C LEU A 74 -8.01 -10.32 -3.50
N ASP A 75 -8.67 -9.67 -4.46
CA ASP A 75 -9.23 -10.37 -5.62
C ASP A 75 -8.17 -10.91 -6.58
N GLY A 76 -6.96 -10.36 -6.54
CA GLY A 76 -5.81 -10.82 -7.34
C GLY A 76 -5.12 -12.08 -6.82
N TRP A 77 -5.58 -12.65 -5.69
CA TRP A 77 -4.91 -13.76 -5.00
C TRP A 77 -5.77 -15.02 -4.94
N MET A 78 -5.12 -16.18 -4.82
CA MET A 78 -5.77 -17.47 -4.59
C MET A 78 -6.38 -17.54 -3.19
N ALA A 79 -7.38 -18.42 -2.99
CA ALA A 79 -8.14 -18.50 -1.74
C ALA A 79 -7.27 -18.71 -0.50
N ASP A 80 -6.27 -19.59 -0.58
CA ASP A 80 -5.35 -19.88 0.53
C ASP A 80 -4.47 -18.69 0.89
N ASP A 81 -4.04 -17.91 -0.11
CA ASP A 81 -3.25 -16.70 0.09
C ASP A 81 -4.10 -15.57 0.67
N ARG A 82 -5.37 -15.44 0.26
CA ARG A 82 -6.29 -14.42 0.77
C ARG A 82 -6.44 -14.50 2.29
N ILE A 83 -6.62 -15.69 2.85
CA ILE A 83 -6.78 -15.88 4.30
C ILE A 83 -5.52 -15.39 5.04
N THR A 84 -4.35 -15.75 4.51
CA THR A 84 -3.06 -15.34 5.07
C THR A 84 -2.88 -13.83 5.00
N LEU A 85 -3.17 -13.22 3.85
CA LEU A 85 -3.09 -11.78 3.63
C LEU A 85 -4.03 -10.99 4.54
N ILE A 86 -5.29 -11.42 4.68
CA ILE A 86 -6.28 -10.80 5.58
C ILE A 86 -5.73 -10.75 7.01
N ARG A 87 -5.22 -11.88 7.52
CA ARG A 87 -4.68 -11.95 8.88
C ARG A 87 -3.52 -10.97 9.09
N HIS A 88 -2.59 -10.90 8.13
CA HIS A 88 -1.46 -9.98 8.23
C HIS A 88 -1.89 -8.50 8.15
N LEU A 89 -2.75 -8.15 7.20
CA LEU A 89 -3.26 -6.78 7.05
C LEU A 89 -4.08 -6.32 8.25
N GLN A 90 -4.88 -7.21 8.85
CA GLN A 90 -5.60 -6.94 10.10
C GLN A 90 -4.64 -6.68 11.27
N SER A 91 -3.60 -7.50 11.44
CA SER A 91 -2.60 -7.29 12.49
C SER A 91 -1.90 -5.94 12.37
N LEU A 92 -1.56 -5.52 11.15
CA LEU A 92 -0.87 -4.24 10.91
C LEU A 92 -1.78 -3.03 11.20
N THR A 93 -3.07 -3.14 10.85
CA THR A 93 -4.02 -2.04 11.01
C THR A 93 -4.49 -1.85 12.46
N VAL A 94 -4.55 -2.93 13.25
CA VAL A 94 -4.84 -2.85 14.69
C VAL A 94 -3.68 -2.20 15.46
N GLN A 95 -2.43 -2.40 15.03
CA GLN A 95 -1.25 -1.86 15.69
C GLN A 95 -0.86 -0.45 15.22
N GLY A 96 -1.18 -0.11 13.98
CA GLY A 96 -0.76 1.15 13.33
C GLY A 96 -1.87 2.16 13.05
N GLY A 97 -3.11 1.90 13.48
CA GLY A 97 -4.25 2.78 13.27
C GLY A 97 -4.10 4.11 14.01
N VAL A 98 -3.54 5.11 13.33
CA VAL A 98 -3.73 6.51 13.73
C VAL A 98 -5.11 6.90 13.21
N GLY A 99 -6.03 7.16 14.14
CA GLY A 99 -7.43 7.50 13.86
C GLY A 99 -7.62 8.69 12.92
#